data_AF-A0A2U1CC17-F1
#
_entry.id   AF-A0A2U1CC17-F1
#
_cell.length_a   1.000
_cell.length_b   1.000
_cell.length_c   1.000
_cell.angle_alpha   90.00
_cell.angle_beta   90.00
_cell.angle_gamma   90.00
#
_symmetry.space_group_name_H-M   'P 1'
#
loop_
_entity.id
_entity.type
_entity.pdbx_description
1 polymer ?
#
loop_
_entity_poly.entity_id
_entity_poly.type
_entity_poly.pdbx_seq_one_letter_code
_entity_poly.pdbx_strand_id
1 'polypeptide(L)'
;MRKRFVRTTLSMFLLVSIFAASLAGAHAAQVEPRYAGISDIGAYLTISSGGGAKCKGTAEVNRGYTVDLTVELKQDGETIKTWTDSGTGMVSTGGTYYVTSGHDYVVTTTAEVKDSNGRIVETPSKDSPVKSF
;
A
#
# COMPACT_ATOMS: atom_id res chain seq x y z
N MET A 1 -68.09 -15.72 16.74
CA MET A 1 -66.73 -16.27 16.54
C MET A 1 -65.92 -15.57 15.43
N ARG A 2 -66.50 -15.15 14.30
CA ARG A 2 -65.80 -14.48 13.18
C ARG A 2 -64.97 -13.22 13.53
N LYS A 3 -65.45 -12.32 14.39
CA LYS A 3 -64.76 -11.03 14.69
C LYS A 3 -63.51 -11.16 15.58
N ARG A 4 -63.43 -12.19 16.42
CA ARG A 4 -62.25 -12.45 17.28
C ARG A 4 -61.10 -13.07 16.48
N PHE A 5 -61.42 -13.99 15.56
CA PHE A 5 -60.44 -14.64 14.69
C PHE A 5 -59.78 -13.65 13.70
N VAL A 6 -60.55 -12.71 13.15
CA VAL A 6 -60.05 -11.65 12.24
C VAL A 6 -59.09 -10.66 12.94
N ARG A 7 -59.29 -10.39 14.23
CA ARG A 7 -58.39 -9.51 15.00
C ARG A 7 -57.06 -10.19 15.31
N THR A 8 -57.09 -11.49 15.62
CA THR A 8 -55.87 -12.26 15.93
C THR A 8 -55.00 -12.47 14.70
N THR A 9 -55.60 -12.75 13.54
CA THR A 9 -54.86 -12.89 12.27
C THR A 9 -54.24 -11.56 11.83
N LEU A 10 -54.98 -10.45 11.92
CA LEU A 10 -54.45 -9.13 11.55
C LEU A 10 -53.27 -8.69 12.43
N SER A 11 -53.31 -8.98 13.73
CA SER A 11 -52.21 -8.66 14.66
C SER A 11 -50.96 -9.51 14.39
N MET A 12 -51.14 -10.77 13.97
CA MET A 12 -50.04 -11.66 13.62
C MET A 12 -49.38 -11.24 12.31
N PHE A 13 -50.15 -10.79 11.31
CA PHE A 13 -49.60 -10.20 10.08
C PHE A 13 -48.78 -8.94 10.35
N LEU A 14 -49.22 -8.08 11.29
CA LEU A 14 -48.50 -6.86 11.66
C LEU A 14 -47.15 -7.16 12.35
N LEU A 15 -47.11 -8.18 13.22
CA LEU A 15 -45.88 -8.59 13.90
C LEU A 15 -44.87 -9.24 12.94
N VAL A 16 -45.34 -10.03 11.96
CA VAL A 16 -44.48 -10.63 10.92
C VAL A 16 -43.89 -9.57 9.99
N SER A 17 -44.62 -8.50 9.70
CA SER A 17 -44.13 -7.40 8.86
C SER A 17 -43.13 -6.49 9.57
N ILE A 18 -43.24 -6.32 10.90
CA ILE A 18 -42.22 -5.61 11.70
C ILE A 18 -40.92 -6.42 11.80
N PHE A 19 -40.99 -7.76 11.88
CA PHE A 19 -39.80 -8.63 11.93
C PHE A 19 -39.08 -8.76 10.58
N ALA A 20 -39.81 -8.64 9.46
CA ALA A 20 -39.21 -8.64 8.13
C ALA A 20 -38.43 -7.34 7.82
N ALA A 21 -38.76 -6.23 8.50
CA ALA A 21 -38.13 -4.94 8.28
C ALA A 21 -36.75 -4.79 8.96
N SER A 22 -36.36 -5.69 9.88
CA SER A 22 -35.11 -5.58 10.63
C SER A 22 -33.89 -6.28 10.00
N LEU A 23 -33.99 -6.83 8.78
CA LEU A 23 -32.92 -7.66 8.20
C LEU A 23 -32.30 -7.13 6.89
N ALA A 24 -32.39 -5.83 6.61
CA ALA A 24 -31.77 -5.25 5.41
C ALA A 24 -30.86 -4.05 5.72
N GLY A 25 -29.96 -4.21 6.68
CA GLY A 25 -28.75 -3.40 6.76
C GLY A 25 -27.68 -4.01 5.86
N ALA A 26 -27.73 -3.76 4.55
CA ALA A 26 -26.59 -4.05 3.68
C ALA A 26 -25.46 -3.09 4.06
N HIS A 27 -24.58 -3.52 4.97
CA HIS A 27 -23.35 -2.80 5.26
C HIS A 27 -22.47 -2.85 4.00
N ALA A 28 -22.45 -1.76 3.24
CA ALA A 28 -21.40 -1.56 2.24
C ALA A 28 -20.07 -1.56 2.99
N ALA A 29 -19.18 -2.49 2.63
CA ALA A 29 -17.83 -2.50 3.19
C ALA A 29 -17.16 -1.16 2.86
N GLN A 30 -16.87 -0.38 3.89
CA GLN A 30 -16.11 0.87 3.74
C GLN A 30 -14.70 0.50 3.29
N VAL A 31 -14.32 0.91 2.07
CA VAL A 31 -12.96 0.72 1.57
C VAL A 31 -12.09 1.78 2.24
N GLU A 32 -11.23 1.35 3.16
CA GLU A 32 -10.21 2.21 3.77
C GLU A 32 -8.86 2.03 3.07
N PRO A 33 -8.07 3.11 2.92
CA PRO A 33 -6.71 3.00 2.39
C PRO A 33 -5.86 2.06 3.25
N ARG A 34 -5.04 1.22 2.61
CA ARG A 34 -4.07 0.36 3.31
C ARG A 34 -3.04 1.17 4.12
N TYR A 35 -2.74 2.38 3.65
CA TYR A 35 -1.72 3.26 4.21
C TYR A 35 -2.30 4.65 4.47
N ALA A 36 -1.87 5.26 5.56
CA ALA A 36 -2.36 6.57 5.97
C ALA A 36 -1.53 7.71 5.36
N GLY A 37 -0.22 7.53 5.28
CA GLY A 37 0.72 8.59 4.92
C GLY A 37 1.30 8.49 3.51
N ILE A 38 1.17 7.37 2.82
CA ILE A 38 1.61 7.17 1.44
C ILE A 38 0.45 6.74 0.52
N SER A 39 0.42 7.24 -0.72
CA SER A 39 -0.53 6.82 -1.76
C SER A 39 0.08 5.84 -2.76
N ASP A 40 1.38 5.97 -3.06
CA ASP A 40 2.09 5.08 -3.98
C ASP A 40 3.58 4.90 -3.61
N ILE A 41 4.11 3.72 -3.94
CA ILE A 41 5.53 3.38 -3.82
C ILE A 41 5.98 2.61 -5.06
N GLY A 42 7.16 2.94 -5.56
CA GLY A 42 7.74 2.36 -6.77
C GLY A 42 9.20 1.99 -6.60
N ALA A 43 9.61 0.90 -7.24
CA ALA A 43 10.98 0.42 -7.29
C ALA A 43 11.31 -0.04 -8.73
N TYR A 44 12.41 0.46 -9.28
CA TYR A 44 12.75 0.30 -10.69
C TYR A 44 14.21 -0.05 -10.88
N LEU A 45 14.46 -1.08 -11.68
CA LEU A 45 15.79 -1.55 -12.06
C LEU A 45 15.85 -1.83 -13.56
N THR A 46 16.87 -1.28 -14.22
CA THR A 46 17.29 -1.67 -15.57
C THR A 46 18.79 -1.83 -15.60
N ILE A 47 19.31 -2.83 -16.30
CA ILE A 47 20.74 -3.08 -16.43
C ILE A 47 21.10 -3.05 -17.91
N SER A 48 22.09 -2.23 -18.28
CA SER A 48 22.60 -2.19 -19.66
C SER A 48 23.50 -3.38 -19.95
N SER A 49 23.79 -3.64 -21.23
CA SER A 49 24.74 -4.70 -21.63
C SER A 49 26.16 -4.51 -21.07
N GLY A 50 26.53 -3.28 -20.67
CA GLY A 50 27.80 -2.97 -20.01
C GLY A 50 27.74 -3.02 -18.48
N GLY A 51 26.67 -3.57 -17.90
CA GLY A 51 26.51 -3.70 -16.44
C GLY A 51 26.07 -2.41 -15.73
N GLY A 52 25.66 -1.38 -16.47
CA GLY A 52 25.15 -0.15 -15.88
C GLY A 52 23.74 -0.36 -15.33
N ALA A 53 23.63 -0.65 -14.03
CA ALA A 53 22.37 -0.79 -13.31
C ALA A 53 21.81 0.58 -12.94
N LYS A 54 20.76 1.02 -13.63
CA LYS A 54 19.99 2.22 -13.30
C LYS A 54 18.90 1.85 -12.30
N CYS A 55 19.03 2.39 -11.08
CA CYS A 55 18.18 2.13 -9.95
C CYS A 55 17.37 3.40 -9.63
N LYS A 56 16.07 3.24 -9.35
CA LYS A 56 15.20 4.34 -8.92
C LYS A 56 14.15 3.83 -7.94
N GLY A 57 13.91 4.58 -6.88
CA GLY A 57 12.75 4.44 -6.02
C GLY A 57 11.92 5.72 -6.00
N THR A 58 10.61 5.57 -5.78
CA THR A 58 9.65 6.69 -5.69
C THR A 58 8.69 6.46 -4.54
N ALA A 59 8.27 7.55 -3.89
CA ALA A 59 7.19 7.58 -2.92
C ALA A 59 6.30 8.80 -3.17
N GLU A 60 4.98 8.60 -3.20
CA GLU A 60 4.00 9.69 -3.19
C GLU A 60 3.38 9.79 -1.80
N VAL A 61 3.66 10.89 -1.12
CA VAL A 61 3.37 11.11 0.30
C VAL A 61 2.14 12.01 0.42
N ASN A 62 1.18 11.57 1.24
CA ASN A 62 -0.02 12.32 1.56
C ASN A 62 0.32 13.61 2.32
N ARG A 63 -0.51 14.63 2.14
CA ARG A 63 -0.33 15.92 2.82
C ARG A 63 -0.34 15.75 4.35
N GLY A 64 0.61 16.40 5.01
CA GLY A 64 0.76 16.34 6.47
C GLY A 64 1.73 15.27 6.96
N TYR A 65 2.26 14.46 6.05
CA TYR A 65 3.30 13.47 6.31
C TYR A 65 4.60 13.85 5.62
N THR A 66 5.71 13.33 6.15
CA THR A 66 7.03 13.34 5.53
C THR A 66 7.50 11.90 5.31
N VAL A 67 8.48 11.68 4.43
CA VAL A 67 9.08 10.36 4.21
C VAL A 67 10.59 10.46 4.25
N ASP A 68 11.23 9.46 4.85
CA ASP A 68 12.62 9.11 4.56
C ASP A 68 12.61 7.92 3.59
N LEU A 69 13.09 8.13 2.38
CA LEU A 69 13.10 7.16 1.30
C LEU A 69 14.49 6.52 1.19
N THR A 70 14.54 5.20 1.30
CA THR A 70 15.76 4.39 1.11
C THR A 70 15.61 3.51 -0.12
N VAL A 71 16.59 3.55 -1.01
CA VAL A 71 16.65 2.73 -2.23
C VAL A 71 17.93 1.91 -2.19
N GLU A 72 17.78 0.60 -2.17
CA GLU A 72 18.89 -0.35 -2.10
C GLU A 72 18.95 -1.15 -3.40
N LEU A 73 20.13 -1.20 -4.03
CA LEU A 73 20.45 -2.24 -5.01
C LEU A 73 21.03 -3.43 -4.27
N LYS A 74 20.42 -4.60 -4.46
CA LYS A 74 20.84 -5.87 -3.88
C LYS A 74 21.37 -6.80 -4.97
N GLN A 75 22.44 -7.52 -4.64
CA GLN A 75 23.06 -8.59 -5.43
C GLN A 75 22.95 -9.88 -4.62
N ASP A 76 22.28 -10.89 -5.16
CA ASP A 76 22.07 -12.19 -4.50
C ASP A 76 21.54 -12.08 -3.05
N GLY A 77 20.72 -11.05 -2.80
CA GLY A 77 20.14 -10.75 -1.49
C GLY A 77 20.94 -9.78 -0.61
N GLU A 78 22.18 -9.44 -0.97
CA GLU A 78 23.03 -8.50 -0.21
C GLU A 78 22.98 -7.08 -0.78
N THR A 79 22.78 -6.07 0.06
CA THR A 79 22.81 -4.67 -0.35
C THR A 79 24.24 -4.25 -0.74
N ILE A 80 24.43 -3.87 -2.01
CA ILE A 80 25.72 -3.43 -2.56
C ILE A 80 25.78 -1.91 -2.80
N LYS A 81 24.62 -1.24 -2.84
CA LYS A 81 24.52 0.21 -2.99
C LYS A 81 23.23 0.73 -2.38
N THR A 82 23.32 1.89 -1.73
CA THR A 82 22.17 2.59 -1.14
C THR A 82 22.12 4.04 -1.61
N TRP A 83 20.91 4.53 -1.86
CA TRP A 83 20.59 5.94 -2.04
C TRP A 83 19.48 6.31 -1.06
N THR A 84 19.54 7.53 -0.53
CA THR A 84 18.53 8.04 0.39
C THR A 84 18.09 9.43 -0.05
N ASP A 85 16.85 9.77 0.23
CA ASP A 85 16.33 11.14 0.15
C ASP A 85 15.17 11.29 1.13
N SER A 86 14.76 12.51 1.43
CA SER A 86 13.65 12.76 2.34
C SER A 86 12.82 13.94 1.87
N GLY A 87 11.52 13.94 2.15
CA GLY A 87 10.67 15.05 1.74
C GLY A 87 9.18 14.85 1.93
N THR A 88 8.41 15.60 1.15
CA THR A 88 6.94 15.59 1.13
C THR A 88 6.46 15.58 -0.33
N GLY A 89 5.19 15.23 -0.56
CA GLY A 89 4.66 15.11 -1.91
C GLY A 89 5.34 13.96 -2.67
N MET A 90 5.89 14.22 -3.85
CA MET A 90 6.61 13.20 -4.61
C MET A 90 8.10 13.24 -4.28
N VAL A 91 8.62 12.16 -3.69
CA VAL A 91 10.04 11.97 -3.38
C VAL A 91 10.61 10.85 -4.24
N SER A 92 11.81 11.04 -4.77
CA SER A 92 12.48 10.01 -5.57
C SER A 92 13.98 10.09 -5.44
N THR A 93 14.63 8.93 -5.32
CA THR A 93 16.09 8.83 -5.27
C THR A 93 16.57 7.61 -6.04
N GLY A 94 17.87 7.54 -6.28
CA GLY A 94 18.50 6.48 -7.05
C GLY A 94 19.68 6.98 -7.87
N GLY A 95 20.24 6.08 -8.67
CA GLY A 95 21.41 6.38 -9.48
C GLY A 95 21.83 5.21 -10.34
N THR A 96 22.97 5.36 -11.02
CA THR A 96 23.59 4.26 -11.77
C THR A 96 24.72 3.66 -10.95
N TYR A 97 24.79 2.33 -10.91
CA TYR A 97 25.88 1.56 -10.33
C TYR A 97 26.32 0.47 -11.33
N TYR A 98 27.62 0.18 -11.44
CA TYR A 98 28.11 -0.85 -12.35
C TYR A 98 28.21 -2.19 -11.63
N VAL A 99 27.55 -3.19 -12.19
CA VAL A 99 27.46 -4.54 -11.63
C VAL A 99 28.17 -5.56 -12.51
N THR A 100 28.49 -6.72 -11.94
CA THR A 100 29.18 -7.82 -12.63
C THR A 100 28.17 -8.86 -13.14
N SER A 101 28.52 -9.58 -14.20
CA SER A 101 27.66 -10.64 -14.70
C SER A 101 27.70 -11.90 -13.82
N GLY A 102 26.67 -12.73 -13.89
CA GLY A 102 26.55 -13.99 -13.16
C GLY A 102 25.76 -13.89 -11.84
N HIS A 103 24.99 -12.81 -11.63
CA HIS A 103 24.28 -12.56 -10.37
C HIS A 103 22.84 -12.09 -10.62
N ASP A 104 22.00 -12.23 -9.58
CA ASP A 104 20.65 -11.70 -9.57
C ASP A 104 20.59 -10.36 -8.83
N TYR A 105 19.99 -9.37 -9.49
CA TYR A 105 19.87 -8.01 -8.97
C TYR A 105 18.41 -7.63 -8.72
N VAL A 106 18.17 -6.95 -7.62
CA VAL A 106 16.87 -6.36 -7.28
C VAL A 106 17.05 -5.00 -6.64
N VAL A 107 16.14 -4.06 -6.93
CA VAL A 107 16.06 -2.80 -6.21
C VAL A 107 14.94 -2.90 -5.17
N THR A 108 15.26 -2.68 -3.90
CA THR A 108 14.27 -2.53 -2.82
C THR A 108 14.13 -1.05 -2.50
N THR A 109 12.90 -0.55 -2.51
CA THR A 109 12.56 0.80 -2.03
C THR A 109 11.78 0.69 -0.74
N THR A 110 12.23 1.39 0.30
CA THR A 110 11.61 1.45 1.63
C THR A 110 11.30 2.90 1.97
N ALA A 111 10.07 3.17 2.42
CA ALA A 111 9.61 4.51 2.76
C ALA A 111 9.24 4.55 4.25
N GLU A 112 10.04 5.23 5.08
CA GLU A 112 9.68 5.51 6.48
C GLU A 112 8.85 6.78 6.56
N VAL A 113 7.54 6.61 6.71
CA VAL A 113 6.59 7.73 6.68
C VAL A 113 6.32 8.24 8.08
N LYS A 114 6.43 9.56 8.27
CA LYS A 114 6.30 10.22 9.57
C LYS A 114 5.15 11.21 9.58
N ASP A 115 4.46 11.29 10.72
CA ASP A 115 3.44 12.31 10.96
C ASP A 115 4.06 13.70 11.27
N SER A 116 3.20 14.70 11.52
CA SER A 116 3.64 16.07 11.83
C SER A 116 4.45 16.20 13.12
N ASN A 117 4.40 15.20 14.01
CA ASN A 117 5.20 15.14 15.23
C ASN A 117 6.54 14.41 15.02
N GLY A 118 6.81 13.97 13.78
CA GLY A 118 8.00 13.20 13.44
C GLY A 118 7.93 11.73 13.83
N ARG A 119 6.76 11.22 14.22
CA ARG A 119 6.60 9.80 14.58
C ARG A 119 6.42 8.95 13.34
N ILE A 120 7.18 7.87 13.21
CA ILE A 120 6.98 6.88 12.14
C ILE A 120 5.60 6.23 12.33
N VAL A 121 4.76 6.34 11.31
CA VAL A 121 3.41 5.77 11.28
C VAL A 121 3.31 4.51 10.43
N GLU A 122 4.17 4.38 9.42
CA GLU A 122 4.24 3.20 8.55
C GLU A 122 5.61 3.12 7.85
N THR A 123 6.00 1.90 7.47
CA THR A 123 7.26 1.62 6.75
C THR A 123 7.03 0.67 5.57
N PRO A 124 6.25 1.07 4.54
CA PRO A 124 6.05 0.25 3.37
C PRO A 124 7.33 0.05 2.56
N SER A 125 7.44 -1.12 1.94
CA SER A 125 8.52 -1.45 1.02
C SER A 125 8.00 -2.07 -0.28
N LYS A 126 8.81 -1.99 -1.33
CA LYS A 126 8.53 -2.59 -2.63
C LYS A 126 9.81 -2.97 -3.34
N ASP A 127 9.79 -4.14 -3.97
CA ASP A 127 10.87 -4.62 -4.82
C ASP A 127 10.57 -4.36 -6.29
N SER A 128 11.63 -4.10 -7.06
CA SER A 128 11.57 -4.22 -8.51
C SER A 128 11.47 -5.70 -8.92
N PRO A 129 11.14 -6.00 -10.19
CA PRO A 129 11.43 -7.33 -10.74
C PRO A 129 12.92 -7.65 -10.61
N VAL A 130 13.24 -8.92 -10.37
CA VAL A 130 14.62 -9.42 -10.39
C VAL A 130 15.19 -9.33 -11.81
N LYS A 131 16.46 -8.98 -11.92
CA LYS A 131 17.24 -8.93 -13.16
C LYS A 131 18.53 -9.71 -13.00
N SER A 132 18.64 -10.82 -13.73
CA SER A 132 19.93 -11.49 -13.92
C SER A 132 20.76 -10.70 -14.93
N PHE A 133 22.02 -10.46 -14.60
CA PHE A 133 23.02 -9.89 -15.49
C PHE A 133 24.28 -10.74 -15.34
#